data_AF-A0A1U7IB23-F1
#
_entry.id   AF-A0A1U7IB23-F1
#
_cell.length_a   1.000
_cell.length_b   1.000
_cell.length_c   1.000
_cell.angle_alpha   90.00
_cell.angle_beta   90.00
_cell.angle_gamma   90.00
#
_symmetry.space_group_name_H-M   'P 1'
#
loop_
_entity.id
_entity.type
_entity.pdbx_description
1 polymer ?
#
loop_
_entity_poly.entity_id
_entity_poly.type
_entity_poly.pdbx_seq_one_letter_code
_entity_poly.pdbx_strand_id
1 'polypeptide(L)'
;MFKLDIRDFSRSSYQGLENAKQEISNFWLEEIRRNAEIATVNILTNEQRLEAEKKAKADNKKASGAVQGLPSYISTWGLHRLAGDGVKYNNTRSQATKYKGIVYLKFLINLQEVSHNQVNFTPNEPRTLIDITDIHAYTGLNRLAIQLAKEWSFWAVPILGEAE
;
A
#
# COMPACT_ATOMS: atom_id res chain seq x y z
N MET A 1 9.01 -13.93 18.72
CA MET A 1 7.57 -13.93 18.36
C MET A 1 7.03 -12.54 18.66
N PHE A 2 6.49 -11.83 17.67
CA PHE A 2 5.92 -10.50 17.88
C PHE A 2 4.77 -10.57 18.88
N LYS A 3 4.83 -9.79 19.96
CA LYS A 3 3.70 -9.63 20.88
C LYS A 3 2.80 -8.56 20.29
N LEU A 4 1.68 -8.98 19.70
CA LEU A 4 0.69 -8.08 19.12
C LEU A 4 -0.50 -7.96 20.07
N ASP A 5 -0.83 -6.75 20.50
CA ASP A 5 -2.19 -6.49 21.01
C ASP A 5 -3.13 -6.51 19.79
N ILE A 6 -4.15 -7.38 19.83
CA ILE A 6 -5.07 -7.61 18.71
C ILE A 6 -5.82 -6.33 18.32
N ARG A 7 -6.16 -5.48 19.30
CA ARG A 7 -6.89 -4.23 19.04
C ARG A 7 -5.99 -3.23 18.33
N ASP A 8 -4.75 -3.09 18.80
CA ASP A 8 -3.77 -2.21 18.16
C ASP A 8 -3.40 -2.70 16.77
N PHE A 9 -3.33 -4.03 16.57
CA PHE A 9 -3.06 -4.63 15.28
C PHE A 9 -4.18 -4.36 14.26
N SER A 10 -5.45 -4.56 14.65
CA SER A 10 -6.58 -4.29 13.76
C SER A 10 -6.71 -2.79 13.46
N ARG A 11 -6.50 -1.93 14.47
CA ARG A 11 -6.48 -0.47 14.28
C ARG A 11 -5.36 -0.03 13.34
N SER A 12 -4.15 -0.59 13.49
CA SER A 12 -3.03 -0.30 12.61
C SER A 12 -3.32 -0.73 11.17
N SER A 13 -3.95 -1.90 10.99
CA SER A 13 -4.36 -2.42 9.68
C SER A 13 -5.36 -1.49 8.99
N TYR A 14 -6.39 -1.06 9.73
CA TYR A 14 -7.37 -0.08 9.25
C TYR A 14 -6.69 1.22 8.83
N GLN A 15 -5.84 1.79 9.69
CA GLN A 15 -5.16 3.05 9.42
C GLN A 15 -4.19 2.95 8.24
N GLY A 16 -3.47 1.84 8.11
CA GLY A 16 -2.57 1.58 6.98
C GLY A 16 -3.31 1.57 5.65
N LEU A 17 -4.51 1.00 5.61
CA LEU A 17 -5.34 0.97 4.42
C LEU A 17 -5.97 2.33 4.10
N GLU A 18 -6.42 3.10 5.10
CA GLU A 18 -6.84 4.49 4.93
C GLU A 18 -5.70 5.36 4.39
N ASN A 19 -4.48 5.16 4.87
CA ASN A 19 -3.30 5.86 4.36
C ASN A 19 -3.03 5.53 2.88
N ALA A 20 -3.27 4.28 2.46
CA ALA A 20 -3.16 3.89 1.06
C ALA A 20 -4.23 4.56 0.19
N LYS A 21 -5.49 4.59 0.65
CA LYS A 21 -6.60 5.29 0.01
C LYS A 21 -6.31 6.79 -0.15
N GLN A 22 -5.81 7.44 0.89
CA GLN A 22 -5.45 8.85 0.86
C GLN A 22 -4.33 9.13 -0.14
N GLU A 23 -3.33 8.26 -0.21
CA GLU A 23 -2.22 8.40 -1.16
C GLU A 23 -2.68 8.24 -2.61
N ILE A 24 -3.63 7.33 -2.90
CA ILE A 24 -4.25 7.22 -4.22
C ILE A 24 -4.97 8.51 -4.60
N SER A 25 -5.72 9.12 -3.68
CA SER A 25 -6.38 10.40 -3.90
C SER A 25 -5.39 11.53 -4.15
N ASN A 26 -4.32 11.62 -3.34
CA ASN A 26 -3.27 12.62 -3.48
C ASN A 26 -2.57 12.49 -4.85
N PHE A 27 -2.28 11.28 -5.30
CA PHE A 27 -1.70 11.04 -6.61
C PHE A 27 -2.54 11.66 -7.74
N TRP A 28 -3.85 11.44 -7.75
CA TRP A 28 -4.72 11.98 -8.79
C TRP A 28 -4.85 13.50 -8.74
N LEU A 29 -4.85 14.09 -7.54
CA LEU A 29 -4.81 15.55 -7.38
C LEU A 29 -3.53 16.13 -7.97
N GLU A 30 -2.37 15.54 -7.68
CA GLU A 30 -1.08 15.98 -8.22
C GLU A 30 -1.00 15.79 -9.74
N GLU A 31 -1.50 14.68 -10.27
CA GLU A 31 -1.48 14.41 -11.71
C GLU A 31 -2.36 15.40 -12.47
N ILE A 32 -3.51 15.78 -11.94
CA ILE A 32 -4.37 16.81 -12.55
C ILE A 32 -3.73 18.19 -12.47
N ARG A 33 -3.10 18.56 -11.34
CA ARG A 33 -2.31 19.80 -11.23
C ARG A 33 -1.23 19.87 -12.29
N ARG A 34 -0.45 18.78 -12.43
CA ARG A 34 0.63 18.67 -13.40
C ARG A 34 0.13 18.79 -14.84
N ASN A 35 -0.96 18.12 -15.19
CA ASN A 35 -1.52 18.17 -16.54
C ASN A 35 -2.16 19.52 -16.88
N ALA A 36 -2.62 20.27 -15.88
CA ALA A 36 -3.14 21.62 -16.05
C ALA A 36 -2.04 22.70 -16.03
N GLU A 37 -0.77 22.32 -15.93
CA GLU A 37 0.39 23.23 -15.75
C GLU A 37 0.19 24.21 -14.58
N ILE A 38 -0.56 23.76 -13.57
CA ILE A 38 -0.88 24.56 -12.41
C ILE A 38 0.33 24.58 -11.48
N ALA A 39 0.91 25.76 -11.25
CA ALA A 39 1.87 25.97 -10.17
C ALA A 39 1.26 25.54 -8.83
N THR A 40 2.06 24.97 -7.94
CA THR A 40 1.65 24.35 -6.66
C THR A 40 0.79 25.26 -5.76
N VAL A 41 0.78 26.57 -6.01
CA VAL A 41 0.08 27.61 -5.26
C VAL A 41 -1.35 27.87 -5.77
N ASN A 42 -1.69 27.50 -7.01
CA ASN A 42 -3.04 27.75 -7.55
C ASN A 42 -4.03 26.66 -7.15
N ILE A 43 -5.25 27.08 -6.85
CA ILE A 43 -6.34 26.23 -6.36
C ILE A 43 -6.98 25.49 -7.55
N LEU A 44 -7.10 24.16 -7.45
CA LEU A 44 -7.86 23.34 -8.42
C LEU A 44 -9.33 23.76 -8.47
N THR A 45 -9.88 23.84 -9.69
CA THR A 45 -11.31 24.09 -9.89
C THR A 45 -12.17 22.94 -9.33
N ASN A 46 -13.45 23.20 -9.10
CA ASN A 46 -14.37 22.16 -8.61
C ASN A 46 -14.48 20.98 -9.58
N GLU A 47 -14.47 21.26 -10.90
CA GLU A 47 -14.51 20.22 -11.94
C GLU A 47 -13.25 19.34 -11.91
N GLN A 48 -12.07 19.95 -11.76
CA GLN A 48 -10.81 19.24 -11.65
C GLN A 48 -10.75 18.37 -10.40
N ARG A 49 -11.27 18.85 -9.26
CA ARG A 49 -11.37 18.08 -8.02
C ARG A 49 -12.30 16.88 -8.19
N LEU A 50 -13.48 17.09 -8.79
CA LEU A 50 -14.44 16.01 -9.03
C LEU A 50 -13.87 14.93 -9.95
N GLU A 51 -13.13 15.33 -10.98
CA GLU A 51 -12.44 14.38 -11.86
C GLU A 51 -11.35 13.61 -11.11
N ALA A 52 -10.57 14.26 -10.24
CA ALA A 52 -9.58 13.60 -9.39
C ALA A 52 -10.23 12.55 -8.49
N GLU A 53 -11.33 12.91 -7.82
CA GLU A 53 -12.08 12.04 -6.93
C GLU A 53 -12.67 10.84 -7.68
N LYS A 54 -13.20 11.05 -8.89
CA LYS A 54 -13.74 9.98 -9.72
C LYS A 54 -12.66 8.98 -10.11
N LYS A 55 -11.48 9.46 -10.54
CA LYS A 55 -10.35 8.58 -10.87
C LYS A 55 -9.80 7.85 -9.65
N ALA A 56 -9.65 8.55 -8.53
CA ALA A 56 -9.25 7.95 -7.26
C ALA A 56 -10.22 6.87 -6.81
N LYS A 57 -11.54 7.10 -6.94
CA LYS A 57 -12.56 6.09 -6.61
C LYS A 57 -12.45 4.85 -7.49
N ALA A 58 -12.23 5.01 -8.80
CA ALA A 58 -12.03 3.87 -9.69
C ALA A 58 -10.77 3.07 -9.33
N ASP A 59 -9.66 3.76 -9.03
CA ASP A 59 -8.42 3.10 -8.62
C ASP A 59 -8.49 2.49 -7.21
N ASN A 60 -9.30 3.05 -6.30
CA ASN A 60 -9.58 2.45 -5.00
C ASN A 60 -10.29 1.09 -5.17
N LYS A 61 -11.26 0.96 -6.08
CA LYS A 61 -11.88 -0.34 -6.38
C LYS A 61 -10.86 -1.36 -6.90
N LYS A 62 -9.98 -0.96 -7.82
CA LYS A 62 -8.90 -1.84 -8.29
C LYS A 62 -7.90 -2.19 -7.19
N ALA A 63 -7.58 -1.23 -6.33
CA ALA A 63 -6.75 -1.42 -5.15
C ALA A 63 -7.39 -2.42 -4.19
N SER A 64 -8.71 -2.43 -4.03
CA SER A 64 -9.44 -3.41 -3.22
C SER A 64 -9.15 -4.84 -3.69
N GLY A 65 -9.21 -5.10 -5.01
CA GLY A 65 -8.84 -6.40 -5.58
C GLY A 65 -7.38 -6.76 -5.34
N ALA A 66 -6.46 -5.79 -5.47
CA ALA A 66 -5.04 -6.01 -5.18
C ALA A 66 -4.79 -6.35 -3.70
N VAL A 67 -5.45 -5.64 -2.78
CA VAL A 67 -5.34 -5.86 -1.32
C VAL A 67 -5.86 -7.24 -0.95
N GLN A 68 -7.03 -7.63 -1.45
CA GLN A 68 -7.62 -8.96 -1.21
C GLN A 68 -6.72 -10.10 -1.72
N GLY A 69 -5.89 -9.84 -2.74
CA GLY A 69 -4.91 -10.79 -3.26
C GLY A 69 -3.59 -10.87 -2.47
N LEU A 70 -3.31 -9.93 -1.55
CA LEU A 70 -2.03 -9.84 -0.84
C LEU A 70 -1.66 -11.12 -0.06
N PRO A 71 -2.58 -11.79 0.68
CA PRO A 71 -2.22 -12.99 1.42
C PRO A 71 -1.66 -14.09 0.51
N SER A 72 -2.31 -14.33 -0.62
CA SER A 72 -1.89 -15.32 -1.62
C SER A 72 -0.61 -14.90 -2.31
N TYR A 73 -0.48 -13.62 -2.67
CA TYR A 73 0.72 -13.08 -3.30
C TYR A 73 1.94 -13.25 -2.39
N ILE A 74 1.86 -12.83 -1.12
CA ILE A 74 2.98 -12.91 -0.17
C ILE A 74 3.36 -14.36 0.09
N SER A 75 2.37 -15.24 0.23
CA SER A 75 2.62 -16.68 0.45
C SER A 75 3.33 -17.34 -0.74
N THR A 76 3.05 -16.89 -1.96
CA THR A 76 3.61 -17.48 -3.19
C THR A 76 4.97 -16.88 -3.55
N TRP A 77 5.10 -15.56 -3.41
CA TRP A 77 6.22 -14.80 -3.97
C TRP A 77 7.14 -14.16 -2.93
N GLY A 78 6.70 -14.06 -1.68
CA GLY A 78 7.44 -13.44 -0.59
C GLY A 78 7.47 -11.91 -0.62
N LEU A 79 7.94 -11.33 0.48
CA LEU A 79 7.98 -9.87 0.68
C LEU A 79 8.95 -9.13 -0.23
N HIS A 80 10.08 -9.75 -0.60
CA HIS A 80 11.10 -9.12 -1.44
C HIS A 80 10.52 -8.78 -2.83
N ARG A 81 9.69 -9.67 -3.39
CA ARG A 81 9.03 -9.44 -4.68
C ARG A 81 7.90 -8.41 -4.56
N LEU A 82 7.15 -8.42 -3.46
CA LEU A 82 6.15 -7.38 -3.17
C LEU A 82 6.79 -5.98 -3.14
N ALA A 83 7.94 -5.84 -2.48
CA ALA A 83 8.70 -4.58 -2.42
C ALA A 83 9.21 -4.17 -3.82
N GLY A 84 9.78 -5.12 -4.57
CA GLY A 84 10.26 -4.85 -5.93
C GLY A 84 9.14 -4.39 -6.87
N ASP A 85 8.00 -5.07 -6.85
CA ASP A 85 6.81 -4.68 -7.62
C ASP A 85 6.23 -3.35 -7.13
N GLY A 86 6.25 -3.11 -5.81
CA GLY A 86 5.84 -1.82 -5.23
C GLY A 86 6.63 -0.65 -5.80
N VAL A 87 7.95 -0.74 -5.78
CA VAL A 87 8.85 0.28 -6.35
C VAL A 87 8.65 0.41 -7.87
N LYS A 88 8.61 -0.72 -8.59
CA LYS A 88 8.41 -0.75 -10.04
C LYS A 88 7.12 -0.04 -10.46
N TYR A 89 6.00 -0.40 -9.84
CA TYR A 89 4.71 0.19 -10.18
C TYR A 89 4.56 1.62 -9.65
N ASN A 90 5.24 1.98 -8.57
CA ASN A 90 5.22 3.35 -8.10
C ASN A 90 6.08 4.28 -8.97
N ASN A 91 7.15 3.78 -9.59
CA ASN A 91 8.04 4.61 -10.43
C ASN A 91 7.65 4.60 -11.93
N THR A 92 6.67 3.79 -12.31
CA THR A 92 6.20 3.76 -13.70
C THR A 92 5.44 5.02 -14.08
N ARG A 93 5.54 5.42 -15.36
CA ARG A 93 4.71 6.48 -15.94
C ARG A 93 3.28 6.02 -16.21
N SER A 94 3.03 4.71 -16.19
CA SER A 94 1.70 4.16 -16.42
C SER A 94 0.79 4.40 -15.23
N GLN A 95 -0.26 5.21 -15.43
CA GLN A 95 -1.31 5.43 -14.45
C GLN A 95 -2.06 4.11 -14.12
N ALA A 96 -2.14 3.18 -15.07
CA ALA A 96 -2.93 1.95 -14.95
C ALA A 96 -2.46 0.98 -13.86
N THR A 97 -1.21 1.09 -13.39
CA THR A 97 -0.67 0.23 -12.32
C THR A 97 -0.25 1.02 -11.08
N LYS A 98 -0.39 2.35 -11.08
CA LYS A 98 0.11 3.21 -10.01
C LYS A 98 -0.50 2.85 -8.66
N TYR A 99 -1.80 2.56 -8.63
CA TYR A 99 -2.51 2.13 -7.41
C TYR A 99 -1.88 0.87 -6.77
N LYS A 100 -1.40 -0.09 -7.57
CA LYS A 100 -0.71 -1.29 -7.04
C LYS A 100 0.59 -0.93 -6.33
N GLY A 101 1.36 -0.03 -6.94
CA GLY A 101 2.60 0.48 -6.34
C GLY A 101 2.36 1.15 -5.00
N ILE A 102 1.36 2.03 -4.94
CA ILE A 102 0.95 2.73 -3.71
C ILE A 102 0.54 1.72 -2.63
N VAL A 103 -0.37 0.79 -2.96
CA VAL A 103 -0.85 -0.22 -2.01
C VAL A 103 0.30 -1.06 -1.46
N TYR A 104 1.19 -1.58 -2.32
CA TYR A 104 2.27 -2.46 -1.90
C TYR A 104 3.27 -1.74 -1.00
N LEU A 105 3.64 -0.50 -1.34
CA LEU A 105 4.57 0.29 -0.52
C LEU A 105 3.94 0.70 0.81
N LYS A 106 2.68 1.13 0.83
CA LYS A 106 1.98 1.48 2.08
C LYS A 106 1.76 0.26 2.97
N PHE A 107 1.51 -0.90 2.38
CA PHE A 107 1.45 -2.17 3.11
C PHE A 107 2.79 -2.48 3.79
N LEU A 108 3.91 -2.33 3.07
CA LEU A 108 5.25 -2.58 3.61
C LEU A 108 5.64 -1.57 4.70
N ILE A 109 5.25 -0.30 4.56
CA ILE A 109 5.42 0.72 5.60
C ILE A 109 4.64 0.32 6.86
N ASN A 110 3.37 -0.05 6.70
CA ASN A 110 2.56 -0.49 7.84
C ASN A 110 3.13 -1.76 8.49
N LEU A 111 3.62 -2.71 7.68
CA LEU A 111 4.32 -3.91 8.17
C LEU A 111 5.54 -3.55 9.01
N GLN A 112 6.34 -2.58 8.56
CA GLN A 112 7.51 -2.09 9.29
C GLN A 112 7.09 -1.52 10.65
N GLU A 113 6.03 -0.70 10.68
CA GLU A 113 5.46 -0.11 11.89
C GLU A 113 4.94 -1.17 12.87
N VAL A 114 4.13 -2.15 12.41
CA VAL A 114 3.57 -3.20 13.29
C VAL A 114 4.62 -4.23 13.74
N SER A 115 5.73 -4.33 13.00
CA SER A 115 6.89 -5.11 13.45
C SER A 115 7.72 -4.36 14.52
N HIS A 116 7.30 -3.15 14.91
CA HIS A 116 8.00 -2.26 15.83
C HIS A 116 9.46 -1.99 15.43
N ASN A 117 9.75 -1.96 14.13
CA ASN A 117 11.12 -1.85 13.59
C ASN A 117 12.10 -2.92 14.15
N GLN A 118 11.60 -4.06 14.63
CA GLN A 118 12.45 -5.14 15.17
C GLN A 118 13.20 -5.88 14.06
N VAL A 119 12.68 -5.85 12.83
CA VAL A 119 13.35 -6.39 11.65
C VAL A 119 13.75 -5.23 10.76
N ASN A 120 15.06 -5.08 10.54
CA ASN A 120 15.61 -3.98 9.76
C ASN A 120 15.38 -4.23 8.27
N PHE A 121 14.27 -3.73 7.72
CA PHE A 121 14.03 -3.67 6.29
C PHE A 121 13.47 -2.30 5.91
N THR A 122 13.80 -1.82 4.71
CA THR A 122 13.31 -0.56 4.17
C THR A 122 12.25 -0.85 3.09
N PRO A 123 11.00 -0.37 3.22
CA PRO A 123 9.90 -0.68 2.29
C PRO A 123 10.17 -0.42 0.80
N ASN A 124 11.00 0.58 0.48
CA ASN A 124 11.34 0.97 -0.89
C ASN A 124 12.72 0.46 -1.35
N GLU A 125 13.41 -0.36 -0.55
CA GLU A 125 14.69 -0.97 -0.91
C GLU A 125 14.58 -2.49 -0.80
N PRO A 126 14.11 -3.20 -1.85
CA PRO A 126 13.83 -4.64 -1.79
C PRO A 126 15.03 -5.49 -1.36
N ARG A 127 16.26 -5.00 -1.57
CA ARG A 127 17.51 -5.66 -1.16
C ARG A 127 17.58 -5.86 0.34
N THR A 128 17.08 -4.93 1.16
CA THR A 128 17.14 -5.05 2.62
C THR A 128 16.36 -6.25 3.13
N LEU A 129 15.33 -6.72 2.40
CA LEU A 129 14.59 -7.95 2.74
C LEU A 129 15.35 -9.22 2.36
N ILE A 130 16.22 -9.15 1.34
CA ILE A 130 17.08 -10.25 0.91
C ILE A 130 18.27 -10.38 1.86
N ASP A 131 18.78 -9.25 2.34
CA ASP A 131 19.95 -9.17 3.22
C ASP A 131 19.66 -9.62 4.67
N ILE A 132 18.40 -9.98 5.00
CA ILE A 132 18.05 -10.56 6.30
C ILE A 132 18.64 -11.97 6.38
N THR A 133 19.78 -12.10 7.04
CA THR A 133 20.48 -13.38 7.22
C THR A 133 19.88 -14.26 8.31
N ASP A 134 19.18 -13.67 9.29
CA ASP A 134 18.44 -14.42 10.30
C ASP A 134 17.13 -14.97 9.73
N ILE A 135 17.12 -16.27 9.45
CA ILE A 135 15.96 -16.99 8.94
C ILE A 135 14.74 -16.91 9.87
N HIS A 136 14.94 -16.84 11.19
CA HIS A 136 13.85 -16.72 12.16
C HIS A 136 13.21 -15.33 12.12
N ALA A 137 14.02 -14.28 11.96
CA ALA A 137 13.54 -12.92 11.75
C ALA A 137 12.72 -12.83 10.45
N TYR A 138 13.23 -13.36 9.35
CA TYR A 138 12.55 -13.32 8.05
C TYR A 138 11.25 -14.14 8.03
N THR A 139 11.27 -15.36 8.56
CA THR A 139 10.08 -16.22 8.64
C THR A 139 9.03 -15.63 9.57
N GLY A 140 9.44 -15.04 10.70
CA GLY A 140 8.58 -14.28 11.60
C GLY A 140 7.91 -13.11 10.90
N LEU A 141 8.69 -12.30 10.16
CA LEU A 141 8.18 -11.15 9.41
C LEU A 141 7.18 -11.57 8.32
N ASN A 142 7.47 -12.64 7.58
CA ASN A 142 6.53 -13.19 6.59
C ASN A 142 5.22 -13.63 7.24
N ARG A 143 5.26 -14.30 8.39
CA ARG A 143 4.06 -14.70 9.13
C ARG A 143 3.24 -13.49 9.57
N LEU A 144 3.90 -12.45 10.10
CA LEU A 144 3.27 -11.19 10.47
C LEU A 144 2.62 -10.52 9.26
N ALA A 145 3.32 -10.48 8.13
CA ALA A 145 2.81 -9.91 6.89
C ALA A 145 1.58 -10.64 6.36
N ILE A 146 1.55 -11.98 6.41
CA ILE A 146 0.37 -12.74 6.00
C ILE A 146 -0.83 -12.43 6.92
N GLN A 147 -0.60 -12.26 8.23
CA GLN A 147 -1.66 -11.84 9.16
C GLN A 147 -2.15 -10.43 8.84
N LEU A 148 -1.23 -9.48 8.61
CA LEU A 148 -1.57 -8.10 8.26
C LEU A 148 -2.33 -8.03 6.93
N ALA A 149 -1.92 -8.81 5.95
CA ALA A 149 -2.57 -8.89 4.64
C ALA A 149 -4.01 -9.42 4.75
N LYS A 150 -4.27 -10.36 5.67
CA LYS A 150 -5.63 -10.85 5.93
C LYS A 150 -6.51 -9.77 6.56
N GLU A 151 -5.97 -9.01 7.52
CA GLU A 151 -6.70 -7.87 8.10
C GLU A 151 -6.96 -6.78 7.07
N TRP A 152 -5.96 -6.43 6.24
CA TRP A 152 -6.16 -5.50 5.13
C TRP A 152 -7.22 -6.01 4.14
N SER A 153 -7.23 -7.31 3.84
CA SER A 153 -8.25 -7.93 2.98
C SER A 153 -9.65 -7.83 3.57
N PHE A 154 -9.78 -8.01 4.89
CA PHE A 154 -11.05 -7.84 5.62
C PHE A 154 -11.58 -6.40 5.50
N TRP A 155 -10.71 -5.40 5.64
CA TRP A 155 -11.09 -3.99 5.55
C TRP A 155 -11.18 -3.43 4.11
N ALA A 156 -10.73 -4.19 3.10
CA ALA A 156 -10.63 -3.74 1.72
C ALA A 156 -11.95 -3.18 1.18
N VAL A 157 -13.04 -3.94 1.28
CA VAL A 157 -14.34 -3.54 0.71
C VAL A 157 -14.94 -2.33 1.46
N PRO A 158 -15.01 -2.31 2.80
CA PRO A 158 -15.51 -1.13 3.52
C PRO A 158 -14.75 0.17 3.25
N ILE A 159 -13.42 0.11 3.07
CA ILE A 159 -12.58 1.31 2.95
C ILE A 159 -12.41 1.75 1.49
N LEU A 160 -12.10 0.81 0.60
CA LEU A 160 -11.74 1.07 -0.80
C LEU A 160 -12.91 0.84 -1.77
N GLY A 161 -13.95 0.14 -1.34
CA GLY A 161 -15.09 -0.27 -2.16
C GLY A 161 -14.96 -1.68 -2.73
N GLU A 162 -16.03 -2.15 -3.37
CA GLU A 162 -16.06 -3.44 -4.06
C GLU A 162 -15.05 -3.46 -5.21
N ALA A 163 -14.32 -4.57 -5.34
CA ALA A 163 -13.39 -4.77 -6.43
C ALA A 163 -14.14 -4.80 -7.77
N GLU A 164 -13.54 -4.17 -8.78
CA GLU A 164 -14.03 -4.14 -10.17
C GLU A 164 -13.31 -5.19 -11.02
#